data_AF-A0A367K1B9-F1
#
_entry.id   AF-A0A367K1B9-F1
#
_cell.length_a   1.000
_cell.length_b   1.000
_cell.length_c   1.000
_cell.angle_alpha   90.00
_cell.angle_beta   90.00
_cell.angle_gamma   90.00
#
_symmetry.space_group_name_H-M   'P 1'
#
loop_
_entity.id
_entity.type
_entity.pdbx_description
1 polymer ?
#
loop_
_entity_poly.entity_id
_entity_poly.type
_entity_poly.pdbx_seq_one_letter_code
_entity_poly.pdbx_strand_id
1 'polypeptide(L)'
;MQFKLLTLALFASFFATGFAVTVYPGLTEAESATIEPIVQELGIQQPTKEQVSCIAKAVKKYMGIPLDGTPLSPEIATVLIPQVEILYRICLLDPSRFE
;
A
#
# COMPACT_ATOMS: atom_id res chain seq x y z
N MET A 1 43.87 3.88 30.28
CA MET A 1 43.46 3.86 28.85
C MET A 1 42.17 3.06 28.74
N GLN A 2 40.98 3.70 28.71
CA GLN A 2 39.71 2.96 28.62
C GLN A 2 38.53 3.83 28.12
N PHE A 3 38.66 4.44 26.95
CA PHE A 3 37.57 5.23 26.33
C PHE A 3 37.59 5.04 24.81
N LYS A 4 37.40 3.81 24.31
CA LYS A 4 37.28 3.59 22.85
C LYS A 4 36.27 2.54 22.40
N LEU A 5 35.53 1.88 23.31
CA LEU A 5 34.62 0.78 22.92
C LEU A 5 33.13 1.10 23.03
N LEU A 6 32.74 2.23 23.66
CA LEU A 6 31.33 2.54 23.91
C LEU A 6 30.61 3.27 22.77
N THR A 7 31.32 3.76 21.75
CA THR A 7 30.73 4.56 20.67
C THR A 7 30.32 3.76 19.44
N LEU A 8 30.74 2.50 19.31
CA LEU A 8 30.46 1.69 18.11
C LEU A 8 29.11 0.94 18.16
N ALA A 9 28.49 0.83 19.34
CA ALA A 9 27.21 0.13 19.48
C ALA A 9 25.98 1.01 19.22
N LEU A 10 26.12 2.34 19.18
CA LEU A 10 24.98 3.26 19.09
C LEU A 10 24.40 3.43 17.67
N PHE A 11 25.11 2.97 16.63
CA PHE A 11 24.67 3.08 15.24
C PHE A 11 23.97 1.82 14.70
N ALA A 12 24.05 0.69 15.41
CA ALA A 12 23.37 -0.54 14.98
C ALA A 12 21.86 -0.53 15.25
N SER A 13 21.37 0.38 16.09
CA SER A 13 19.96 0.45 16.51
C SER A 13 19.02 1.18 15.55
N PHE A 14 19.51 1.70 14.42
CA PHE A 14 18.67 2.44 13.45
C PHE A 14 18.19 1.63 12.24
N PHE A 15 18.65 0.39 12.04
CA PHE A 15 18.26 -0.41 10.87
C PHE A 15 17.17 -1.46 11.15
N ALA A 16 16.68 -1.56 12.39
CA ALA A 16 15.75 -2.62 12.81
C ALA A 16 14.28 -2.17 12.90
N THR A 17 13.91 -0.98 12.44
CA THR A 17 12.52 -0.71 12.02
C THR A 17 12.45 -0.90 10.52
N GLY A 18 12.74 -2.13 10.07
CA GLY A 18 12.30 -2.54 8.74
C GLY A 18 10.78 -2.54 8.79
N PHE A 19 10.15 -1.46 8.29
CA PHE A 19 8.71 -1.42 8.08
C PHE A 19 8.38 -2.63 7.21
N ALA A 20 7.84 -3.67 7.81
CA ALA A 20 7.35 -4.80 7.06
C ALA A 20 6.23 -4.26 6.18
N VAL A 21 6.48 -4.15 4.87
CA VAL A 21 5.45 -3.75 3.91
C VAL A 21 4.33 -4.78 4.00
N THR A 22 3.11 -4.30 4.23
CA THR A 22 1.93 -5.17 4.21
C THR A 22 1.79 -5.74 2.79
N VAL A 23 1.95 -7.06 2.61
CA VAL A 23 1.73 -7.71 1.32
C VAL A 23 0.30 -8.26 1.29
N TYR A 24 -0.54 -7.66 0.45
CA TYR A 24 -1.93 -8.07 0.33
C TYR A 24 -2.08 -9.34 -0.51
N PRO A 25 -3.08 -10.18 -0.21
CA PRO A 25 -3.25 -11.45 -0.90
C PRO A 25 -3.47 -11.25 -2.40
N GLY A 26 -2.62 -11.90 -3.21
CA GLY A 26 -2.71 -11.84 -4.67
C GLY A 26 -2.09 -10.61 -5.33
N LEU A 27 -1.43 -9.74 -4.54
CA LEU A 27 -0.63 -8.63 -5.05
C LEU A 27 0.86 -8.87 -4.77
N THR A 28 1.70 -8.22 -5.57
CA THR A 28 3.13 -8.10 -5.28
C THR A 28 3.39 -7.11 -4.14
N GLU A 29 4.61 -7.12 -3.59
CA GLU A 29 5.04 -6.13 -2.59
C GLU A 29 4.93 -4.71 -3.13
N ALA A 30 5.37 -4.48 -4.37
CA ALA A 30 5.29 -3.18 -5.04
C ALA A 30 3.84 -2.70 -5.21
N GLU A 31 2.95 -3.57 -5.68
CA GLU A 31 1.53 -3.24 -5.80
C GLU A 31 0.91 -2.93 -4.44
N SER A 32 1.24 -3.74 -3.42
CA SER A 32 0.71 -3.56 -2.07
C SER A 32 1.19 -2.25 -1.43
N ALA A 33 2.48 -1.93 -1.55
CA ALA A 33 3.05 -0.68 -1.05
C ALA A 33 2.40 0.56 -1.69
N THR A 34 2.12 0.50 -3.00
CA THR A 34 1.49 1.63 -3.72
C THR A 34 0.07 1.90 -3.20
N ILE A 35 -0.73 0.84 -3.02
CA ILE A 35 -2.15 0.98 -2.66
C ILE A 35 -2.40 0.98 -1.15
N GLU A 36 -1.41 0.68 -0.31
CA GLU A 36 -1.57 0.59 1.15
C GLU A 36 -2.24 1.84 1.76
N PRO A 37 -1.86 3.09 1.40
CA PRO A 37 -2.53 4.28 1.89
C PRO A 37 -4.03 4.31 1.55
N ILE A 38 -4.42 3.84 0.37
CA ILE A 38 -5.83 3.77 -0.06
C ILE A 38 -6.58 2.74 0.78
N VAL A 39 -6.00 1.56 1.01
CA VAL A 39 -6.63 0.50 1.82
C VAL A 39 -6.82 0.96 3.27
N GLN A 40 -5.84 1.66 3.83
CA GLN A 40 -5.88 2.23 5.17
C GLN A 40 -6.97 3.32 5.30
N GLU A 41 -7.03 4.24 4.35
CA GLU A 41 -8.04 5.31 4.32
C GLU A 41 -9.47 4.77 4.10
N LEU A 42 -9.62 3.66 3.36
CA LEU A 42 -10.89 2.92 3.26
C LEU A 42 -11.26 2.18 4.57
N GLY A 43 -10.36 2.14 5.55
CA GLY A 43 -10.59 1.49 6.84
C GLY A 43 -10.67 -0.03 6.78
N ILE A 44 -10.10 -0.67 5.74
CA ILE A 44 -10.22 -2.13 5.55
C ILE A 44 -9.05 -2.83 6.25
N GLN A 45 -9.31 -3.41 7.43
CA GLN A 45 -8.26 -4.01 8.25
C GLN A 45 -7.72 -5.36 7.73
N GLN A 46 -8.56 -6.13 7.06
CA GLN A 46 -8.20 -7.47 6.53
C GLN A 46 -8.84 -7.65 5.15
N PRO A 47 -8.34 -6.95 4.13
CA PRO A 47 -8.98 -6.97 2.82
C PRO A 47 -8.83 -8.34 2.17
N THR A 48 -9.89 -8.83 1.53
CA THR A 48 -9.84 -10.06 0.75
C THR A 48 -9.02 -9.86 -0.54
N LYS A 49 -8.60 -10.97 -1.16
CA LYS A 49 -7.92 -10.95 -2.47
C LYS A 49 -8.72 -10.18 -3.52
N GLU A 50 -10.03 -10.35 -3.54
CA GLU A 50 -10.93 -9.71 -4.49
C GLU A 50 -10.99 -8.20 -4.24
N GLN A 51 -11.07 -7.78 -2.96
CA GLN A 51 -11.09 -6.36 -2.59
C GLN A 51 -9.79 -5.65 -3.03
N VAL A 52 -8.62 -6.19 -2.68
CA VAL A 52 -7.34 -5.56 -3.03
C VAL A 52 -7.06 -5.61 -4.54
N SER A 53 -7.48 -6.68 -5.22
CA SER A 53 -7.38 -6.77 -6.68
C SER A 53 -8.24 -5.70 -7.35
N CYS A 54 -9.48 -5.51 -6.89
CA CYS A 54 -10.36 -4.48 -7.42
C CYS A 54 -9.87 -3.05 -7.11
N ILE A 55 -9.31 -2.81 -5.93
CA ILE A 55 -8.68 -1.53 -5.57
C ILE A 55 -7.48 -1.27 -6.50
N ALA A 56 -6.58 -2.24 -6.64
CA ALA A 56 -5.42 -2.12 -7.53
C ALA A 56 -5.81 -1.84 -8.98
N LYS A 57 -6.82 -2.57 -9.50
CA LYS A 57 -7.37 -2.33 -10.84
C LYS A 57 -7.98 -0.93 -10.97
N ALA A 58 -8.74 -0.48 -9.98
CA ALA A 58 -9.33 0.86 -9.98
C ALA A 58 -8.26 1.95 -10.03
N VAL A 59 -7.25 1.86 -9.15
CA VAL A 59 -6.11 2.79 -9.10
C VAL A 59 -5.34 2.80 -10.41
N LYS A 60 -4.96 1.62 -10.93
CA LYS A 60 -4.16 1.51 -12.15
C LYS A 60 -4.91 1.97 -13.40
N LYS A 61 -6.15 1.50 -13.60
CA LYS A 61 -6.90 1.71 -14.85
C LYS A 61 -7.55 3.08 -14.93
N TYR A 62 -8.09 3.58 -13.81
CA TYR A 62 -8.92 4.79 -13.81
C TYR A 62 -8.22 6.01 -13.20
N MET A 63 -7.23 5.82 -12.32
CA MET A 63 -6.43 6.93 -11.79
C MET A 63 -5.10 7.11 -12.53
N GLY A 64 -4.73 6.15 -13.39
CA GLY A 64 -3.48 6.20 -14.15
C GLY A 64 -2.22 6.12 -13.28
N ILE A 65 -2.35 5.63 -12.05
CA ILE A 65 -1.24 5.51 -11.10
C ILE A 65 -0.51 4.18 -11.37
N PRO A 66 0.81 4.21 -11.62
CA PRO A 66 1.60 3.00 -11.73
C PRO A 66 1.71 2.31 -10.36
N LEU A 67 1.57 0.98 -10.34
CA LEU A 67 1.72 0.18 -9.13
C LEU A 67 3.17 -0.30 -8.99
N ASP A 68 4.10 0.63 -8.82
CA ASP A 68 5.54 0.40 -8.92
C ASP A 68 6.28 0.25 -7.59
N GLY A 69 5.56 0.35 -6.47
CA GLY A 69 6.12 0.26 -5.12
C GLY A 69 6.28 1.60 -4.43
N THR A 70 6.03 2.71 -5.13
CA THR A 70 6.01 4.05 -4.53
C THR A 70 4.69 4.23 -3.78
N PRO A 71 4.68 4.35 -2.43
CA PRO A 71 3.43 4.59 -1.71
C PRO A 71 2.82 5.92 -2.12
N LEU A 72 1.50 5.94 -2.32
CA LEU A 72 0.78 7.19 -2.52
C LEU A 72 0.94 8.09 -1.29
N SER A 73 1.07 9.40 -1.49
CA SER A 73 1.01 10.30 -0.34
C SER A 73 -0.38 10.20 0.32
N PRO A 74 -0.49 10.29 1.65
CA PRO A 74 -1.78 10.24 2.34
C PRO A 74 -2.77 11.28 1.80
N GLU A 75 -2.30 12.49 1.48
CA GLU A 75 -3.11 13.56 0.91
C GLU A 75 -3.72 13.18 -0.45
N ILE A 76 -2.91 12.58 -1.34
CA ILE A 76 -3.39 12.08 -2.63
C ILE A 76 -4.35 10.93 -2.41
N ALA A 77 -4.03 10.01 -1.49
CA ALA A 77 -4.88 8.88 -1.17
C ALA A 77 -6.28 9.36 -0.75
N THR A 78 -6.38 10.25 0.24
CA THR A 78 -7.65 10.81 0.73
C THR A 78 -8.46 11.47 -0.40
N VAL A 79 -7.82 12.20 -1.32
CA VAL A 79 -8.50 12.83 -2.48
C VAL A 79 -9.08 11.77 -3.43
N LEU A 80 -8.42 10.63 -3.59
CA LEU A 80 -8.84 9.56 -4.49
C LEU A 80 -9.90 8.63 -3.88
N ILE A 81 -10.04 8.58 -2.56
CA ILE A 81 -10.93 7.65 -1.86
C ILE A 81 -12.35 7.61 -2.42
N PRO A 82 -13.06 8.74 -2.60
CA PRO A 82 -14.45 8.67 -3.06
C PRO A 82 -14.60 7.98 -4.41
N GLN A 83 -13.64 8.20 -5.32
CA GLN A 83 -13.67 7.58 -6.64
C GLN A 83 -13.23 6.11 -6.59
N VAL A 84 -12.17 5.81 -5.84
CA VAL A 84 -11.72 4.42 -5.67
C VAL A 84 -12.79 3.59 -5.00
N GLU A 85 -13.49 4.12 -3.99
CA GLU A 85 -14.57 3.41 -3.29
C GLU A 85 -15.69 2.97 -4.24
N ILE A 86 -16.15 3.90 -5.08
CA ILE A 86 -17.17 3.62 -6.10
C ILE A 86 -16.66 2.55 -7.06
N LEU A 87 -15.46 2.73 -7.60
CA LEU A 87 -14.91 1.87 -8.64
C LEU A 87 -14.62 0.45 -8.13
N TYR A 88 -14.01 0.30 -6.96
CA TYR A 88 -13.73 -1.05 -6.45
C TYR A 88 -15.03 -1.77 -6.09
N ARG A 89 -16.06 -1.08 -5.58
CA ARG A 89 -17.39 -1.68 -5.35
C ARG A 89 -18.05 -2.14 -6.65
N ILE A 90 -17.93 -1.36 -7.73
CA ILE A 90 -18.41 -1.78 -9.07
C ILE A 90 -17.61 -3.01 -9.55
N CYS A 91 -16.29 -3.02 -9.38
CA CYS A 91 -15.46 -4.15 -9.75
C CYS A 91 -15.83 -5.43 -8.97
N LEU A 92 -16.17 -5.33 -7.69
CA LEU A 92 -16.62 -6.47 -6.90
C LEU A 92 -17.94 -7.06 -7.40
N LEU A 93 -18.80 -6.25 -8.02
CA LEU A 93 -20.06 -6.72 -8.63
C LEU A 93 -19.85 -7.31 -10.02
N ASP A 94 -18.99 -6.68 -10.83
CA ASP A 94 -18.70 -7.09 -12.20
C ASP A 94 -17.22 -6.81 -12.55
N PRO A 95 -16.31 -7.78 -12.28
CA PRO A 95 -14.88 -7.57 -12.47
C PRO A 95 -14.48 -7.49 -13.95
N SER A 96 -15.33 -7.96 -14.87
CA SER A 96 -15.05 -7.94 -16.32
C SER A 96 -14.91 -6.52 -16.88
N ARG A 97 -15.54 -5.53 -16.22
CA ARG A 97 -15.41 -4.11 -16.59
C ARG A 97 -14.00 -3.54 -16.34
N PHE A 98 -13.22 -4.22 -15.51
CA PHE A 98 -11.89 -3.81 -15.08
C PHE A 98 -10.76 -4.64 -15.72
N GLU A 99 -11.10 -5.58 -16.61
CA GLU A 99 -10.14 -6.32 -17.44
C GLU A 99 -9.60 -5.47 -18.60
#